data_AF-M4Z461-F1
#
_entry.id   AF-M4Z461-F1
#
_cell.length_a   1.000
_cell.length_b   1.000
_cell.length_c   1.000
_cell.angle_alpha   90.00
_cell.angle_beta   90.00
_cell.angle_gamma   90.00
#
_symmetry.space_group_name_H-M   'P 1'
#
loop_
_entity.id
_entity.type
_entity.pdbx_description
1 polymer ?
#
loop_
_entity_poly.entity_id
_entity_poly.type
_entity_poly.pdbx_seq_one_letter_code
_entity_poly.pdbx_strand_id
1 'polypeptide(L)'
;MKEILSNLNAFYPDEYAMLEYLARGEVSTFKEMVGYSPEYVEHLIGYGLVIRRQDDYEFAFDAVADTVRKSLNHANSATREQKWAYISKRRNNLEQEIRSWLYRWAEKLEPSEWTKSVEACLSEDRQIKLGSLNRRQAFSRNNSPLYLIELLKFVRRSQHDRSTQISDALNAVNNYRIDAHAKDMPEVDYQRLVEAFDLLEDIFLPPP
;
A
#
# COMPACT_ATOMS: atom_id res chain seq x y z
N MET A 1 -2.35 -20.12 -23.12
CA MET A 1 -1.47 -20.25 -21.93
C MET A 1 -1.53 -19.01 -21.05
N LYS A 2 -1.27 -17.80 -21.57
CA LYS A 2 -1.35 -16.55 -20.79
C LYS A 2 -2.73 -16.29 -20.17
N GLU A 3 -3.83 -16.52 -20.91
CA GLU A 3 -5.20 -16.34 -20.40
C GLU A 3 -5.58 -17.31 -19.27
N ILE A 4 -5.16 -18.58 -19.36
CA ILE A 4 -5.43 -19.59 -18.33
C ILE A 4 -4.73 -19.19 -17.02
N LEU A 5 -3.46 -18.79 -17.09
CA LEU A 5 -2.70 -18.34 -15.92
C LEU A 5 -3.24 -17.02 -15.34
N SER A 6 -3.70 -16.09 -16.19
CA SER A 6 -4.35 -14.87 -15.73
C SER A 6 -5.68 -15.13 -15.02
N ASN A 7 -6.49 -16.08 -15.51
CA ASN A 7 -7.74 -16.48 -14.86
C ASN A 7 -7.48 -17.19 -13.53
N LEU A 8 -6.48 -18.08 -13.47
CA LEU A 8 -6.05 -18.73 -12.23
C LEU A 8 -5.63 -17.69 -11.19
N ASN A 9 -4.78 -16.73 -11.55
CA ASN A 9 -4.36 -15.68 -10.63
C ASN A 9 -5.54 -14.80 -10.13
N ALA A 10 -6.55 -14.57 -10.97
CA ALA A 10 -7.67 -13.69 -10.63
C ALA A 10 -8.76 -14.37 -9.79
N PHE A 11 -9.03 -15.66 -10.03
CA PHE A 11 -10.19 -16.36 -9.47
C PHE A 11 -9.82 -17.52 -8.54
N TYR A 12 -8.59 -18.02 -8.62
CA TYR A 12 -8.09 -19.17 -7.85
C TYR A 12 -6.68 -18.89 -7.32
N PRO A 13 -6.52 -17.87 -6.45
CA PRO A 13 -5.20 -17.38 -6.01
C PRO A 13 -4.38 -18.44 -5.27
N ASP A 14 -5.03 -19.35 -4.53
CA ASP A 14 -4.34 -20.43 -3.80
C ASP A 14 -3.71 -21.46 -4.75
N GLU A 15 -4.41 -21.82 -5.83
CA GLU A 15 -3.88 -22.67 -6.90
C GLU A 15 -2.74 -21.98 -7.66
N TYR A 16 -2.87 -20.67 -7.89
CA TYR A 16 -1.80 -19.89 -8.51
C TYR A 16 -0.56 -19.81 -7.62
N ALA A 17 -0.73 -19.64 -6.30
CA ALA A 17 0.36 -19.63 -5.33
C ALA A 17 1.13 -20.97 -5.32
N MET A 18 0.46 -22.10 -5.52
CA MET A 18 1.14 -23.39 -5.71
C MET A 18 2.06 -23.37 -6.93
N LEU A 19 1.62 -22.83 -8.07
CA LEU A 19 2.49 -22.68 -9.24
C LEU A 19 3.69 -21.76 -8.94
N GLU A 20 3.51 -20.74 -8.11
CA GLU A 20 4.60 -19.86 -7.70
C GLU A 20 5.67 -20.59 -6.87
N TYR A 21 5.27 -21.39 -5.87
CA TYR A 21 6.21 -22.21 -5.08
C TYR A 21 7.00 -23.17 -5.97
N LEU A 22 6.32 -23.83 -6.91
CA LEU A 22 6.96 -24.75 -7.85
C LEU A 22 7.94 -24.02 -8.78
N ALA A 23 7.60 -22.82 -9.25
CA ALA A 23 8.45 -22.01 -10.11
C ALA A 23 9.72 -21.47 -9.40
N ARG A 24 9.64 -21.23 -8.08
CA ARG A 24 10.75 -20.83 -7.20
C ARG A 24 11.63 -22.00 -6.76
N GLY A 25 11.23 -23.24 -7.04
CA GLY A 25 11.91 -24.45 -6.58
C GLY A 25 11.62 -24.81 -5.12
N GLU A 26 10.61 -24.21 -4.51
CA GLU A 26 10.16 -24.46 -3.13
C GLU A 26 9.23 -25.69 -3.07
N VAL A 27 9.75 -26.83 -3.52
CA VAL A 27 9.00 -28.08 -3.69
C VAL A 27 8.45 -28.63 -2.36
N SER A 28 9.12 -28.38 -1.24
CA SER A 28 8.64 -28.76 0.10
C SER A 28 7.34 -28.04 0.46
N THR A 29 7.30 -26.71 0.27
CA THR A 29 6.13 -25.87 0.53
C THR A 29 4.97 -26.25 -0.40
N PHE A 30 5.28 -26.56 -1.66
CA PHE A 30 4.29 -27.10 -2.60
C PHE A 30 3.66 -28.40 -2.07
N LYS A 31 4.47 -29.35 -1.59
CA LYS A 31 3.99 -30.64 -1.07
C LYS A 31 3.20 -30.48 0.23
N GLU A 32 3.55 -29.52 1.07
CA GLU A 32 2.75 -29.18 2.26
C GLU A 32 1.35 -28.70 1.85
N MET A 33 1.25 -27.79 0.88
CA MET A 33 -0.03 -27.31 0.34
C MET A 33 -0.89 -28.45 -0.23
N VAL A 34 -0.26 -29.41 -0.94
CA VAL A 34 -0.94 -30.63 -1.40
C VAL A 34 -1.49 -31.45 -0.23
N GLY A 35 -0.75 -31.54 0.87
CA GLY A 35 -1.18 -32.25 2.08
C GLY A 35 -2.37 -31.58 2.78
N TYR A 36 -2.49 -30.25 2.71
CA TYR A 36 -3.61 -29.50 3.27
C TYR A 36 -4.85 -29.52 2.38
N SER A 37 -4.68 -29.36 1.06
CA SER A 37 -5.77 -29.27 0.09
C SER A 37 -5.40 -29.99 -1.22
N PRO A 38 -5.63 -31.32 -1.29
CA PRO A 38 -5.37 -32.10 -2.49
C PRO A 38 -6.14 -31.61 -3.73
N GLU A 39 -7.31 -31.00 -3.55
CA GLU A 39 -8.14 -30.48 -4.64
C GLU A 39 -7.43 -29.43 -5.51
N TYR A 40 -6.53 -28.64 -4.91
CA TYR A 40 -5.80 -27.60 -5.64
C TYR A 40 -4.82 -28.20 -6.65
N VAL A 41 -4.11 -29.26 -6.26
CA VAL A 41 -3.18 -29.92 -7.19
C VAL A 41 -3.91 -30.73 -8.24
N GLU A 42 -5.07 -31.29 -7.91
CA GLU A 42 -5.93 -31.98 -8.88
C GLU A 42 -6.42 -31.03 -9.98
N HIS A 43 -6.80 -29.79 -9.63
CA HIS A 43 -7.13 -28.77 -10.62
C HIS A 43 -5.95 -28.41 -11.51
N LEU A 44 -4.76 -28.20 -10.94
CA LEU A 44 -3.55 -27.87 -11.71
C LEU A 44 -3.14 -29.01 -12.65
N ILE A 45 -3.32 -30.26 -12.24
CA ILE A 45 -3.12 -31.45 -13.08
C ILE A 45 -4.21 -31.54 -14.15
N GLY A 46 -5.47 -31.28 -13.80
CA GLY A 46 -6.61 -31.27 -14.72
C GLY A 46 -6.47 -30.21 -15.83
N TYR A 47 -5.89 -29.05 -15.51
CA TYR A 47 -5.52 -28.03 -16.49
C TYR A 47 -4.25 -28.35 -17.29
N GLY A 48 -3.56 -29.45 -16.97
CA GLY A 48 -2.32 -29.85 -17.63
C GLY A 48 -1.15 -28.88 -17.36
N LEU A 49 -1.17 -28.17 -16.23
CA LEU A 49 -0.11 -27.22 -15.85
C LEU A 49 0.98 -27.90 -15.02
N VAL A 50 0.60 -28.86 -14.18
CA VAL A 50 1.47 -29.65 -13.32
C VAL A 50 1.28 -31.12 -13.65
N ILE A 51 2.36 -31.90 -13.55
CA ILE A 51 2.33 -33.36 -13.63
C ILE A 51 2.95 -33.95 -12.37
N ARG A 52 2.41 -35.09 -11.95
CA ARG A 52 2.95 -35.86 -10.83
C ARG A 52 3.87 -36.95 -11.34
N ARG A 53 5.11 -36.99 -10.84
CA ARG A 53 6.07 -38.07 -11.08
C ARG A 53 6.45 -38.73 -9.77
N GLN A 54 5.99 -39.95 -9.57
CA GLN A 54 6.19 -40.70 -8.32
C GLN A 54 5.70 -39.88 -7.11
N ASP A 55 6.64 -39.44 -6.27
CA ASP A 55 6.41 -38.61 -5.07
C ASP A 55 6.77 -37.13 -5.28
N ASP A 56 6.91 -36.69 -6.53
CA ASP A 56 7.20 -35.30 -6.87
C ASP A 56 6.23 -34.68 -7.88
N TYR A 57 6.28 -33.35 -7.95
CA TYR A 57 5.50 -32.53 -8.84
C TYR A 57 6.44 -31.68 -9.70
N GLU A 58 6.14 -31.58 -10.99
CA GLU A 58 6.87 -30.73 -11.92
C GLU A 58 5.89 -30.04 -12.88
N PHE A 59 6.30 -28.94 -13.50
CA PHE A 59 5.51 -28.35 -14.56
C PHE A 59 5.40 -29.31 -15.74
N ALA A 60 4.21 -29.41 -16.33
CA ALA A 60 3.99 -30.21 -17.52
C ALA A 60 4.79 -29.70 -18.73
N PHE A 61 5.05 -28.39 -18.78
CA PHE A 61 5.80 -27.74 -19.84
C PHE A 61 6.70 -26.63 -19.28
N ASP A 62 7.93 -26.55 -19.78
CA ASP A 62 8.86 -25.47 -19.43
C ASP A 62 8.28 -24.08 -19.75
N ALA A 63 7.47 -23.97 -20.81
CA ALA A 63 6.81 -22.72 -21.16
C ALA A 63 5.84 -22.20 -20.07
N VAL A 64 5.20 -23.11 -19.31
CA VAL A 64 4.35 -22.73 -18.17
C VAL A 64 5.25 -22.24 -17.03
N ALA A 65 6.30 -22.99 -16.71
CA ALA A 65 7.27 -22.60 -15.70
C ALA A 65 7.90 -21.25 -16.01
N ASP A 66 8.30 -21.00 -17.26
CA ASP A 66 8.85 -19.73 -17.71
C ASP A 66 7.83 -18.60 -17.68
N THR A 67 6.55 -18.88 -17.97
CA THR A 67 5.50 -17.85 -17.90
C THR A 67 5.20 -17.47 -16.46
N VAL A 68 5.14 -18.46 -15.55
CA VAL A 68 4.98 -18.23 -14.11
C VAL A 68 6.23 -17.58 -13.51
N ARG A 69 7.44 -17.96 -13.92
CA ARG A 69 8.67 -17.27 -13.52
C ARG A 69 8.73 -15.86 -14.06
N LYS A 70 8.26 -15.61 -15.28
CA LYS A 70 8.15 -14.25 -15.82
C LYS A 70 7.12 -13.44 -15.06
N SER A 71 5.94 -13.98 -14.74
CA SER A 71 4.97 -13.29 -13.90
C SER A 71 5.48 -13.08 -12.48
N LEU A 72 6.20 -14.04 -11.90
CA LEU A 72 6.92 -13.90 -10.64
C LEU A 72 8.03 -12.86 -10.71
N ASN A 73 8.75 -12.73 -11.82
CA ASN A 73 9.71 -11.64 -12.00
C ASN A 73 9.01 -10.29 -12.15
N HIS A 74 7.78 -10.26 -12.67
CA HIS A 74 6.93 -9.06 -12.71
C HIS A 74 6.18 -8.81 -11.38
N ALA A 75 6.00 -9.82 -10.53
CA ALA A 75 5.30 -9.76 -9.24
C ALA A 75 6.28 -9.54 -8.06
N ASN A 76 7.45 -10.18 -8.09
CA ASN A 76 8.60 -9.96 -7.18
C ASN A 76 9.51 -8.82 -7.64
N SER A 77 9.22 -8.18 -8.77
CA SER A 77 9.71 -6.84 -9.03
C SER A 77 8.56 -6.00 -9.57
N ALA A 78 7.81 -5.39 -8.65
CA ALA A 78 7.52 -4.00 -8.90
C ALA A 78 8.89 -3.35 -9.12
N THR A 79 9.22 -2.93 -10.35
CA THR A 79 10.46 -2.19 -10.59
C THR A 79 10.52 -1.05 -9.58
N ARG A 80 11.71 -0.58 -9.22
CA ARG A 80 11.86 0.56 -8.30
C ARG A 80 10.82 1.65 -8.62
N GLU A 81 10.64 1.97 -9.89
CA GLU A 81 9.67 2.91 -10.42
C GLU A 81 8.21 2.53 -10.13
N GLN A 82 7.84 1.24 -10.20
CA GLN A 82 6.51 0.75 -9.86
C GLN A 82 6.24 0.76 -8.35
N LYS A 83 7.22 0.38 -7.51
CA LYS A 83 7.11 0.55 -6.04
C LYS A 83 6.92 2.03 -5.71
N TRP A 84 7.71 2.92 -6.31
CA TRP A 84 7.56 4.37 -6.14
C TRP A 84 6.23 4.90 -6.67
N ALA A 85 5.76 4.42 -7.82
CA ALA A 85 4.46 4.82 -8.37
C ALA A 85 3.31 4.37 -7.46
N TYR A 86 3.38 3.17 -6.90
CA TYR A 86 2.42 2.64 -5.96
C TYR A 86 2.38 3.44 -4.65
N ILE A 87 3.54 3.66 -4.02
CA ILE A 87 3.67 4.49 -2.80
C ILE A 87 3.19 5.92 -3.05
N SER A 88 3.56 6.52 -4.19
CA SER A 88 3.13 7.87 -4.57
C SER A 88 1.61 7.93 -4.73
N LYS A 89 1.00 6.94 -5.40
CA LYS A 89 -0.45 6.84 -5.57
C LYS A 89 -1.17 6.70 -4.23
N ARG A 90 -0.72 5.79 -3.36
CA ARG A 90 -1.27 5.60 -2.01
C ARG A 90 -1.18 6.87 -1.19
N ARG A 91 -0.01 7.52 -1.16
CA ARG A 91 0.18 8.78 -0.46
C ARG A 91 -0.76 9.87 -0.96
N ASN A 92 -0.87 10.04 -2.27
CA ASN A 92 -1.74 11.08 -2.83
C ASN A 92 -3.20 10.83 -2.46
N ASN A 93 -3.65 9.57 -2.49
CA ASN A 93 -4.98 9.20 -2.04
C ASN A 93 -5.18 9.48 -0.54
N LEU A 94 -4.28 8.98 0.29
CA LEU A 94 -4.31 9.17 1.74
C LEU A 94 -4.33 10.65 2.12
N GLU A 95 -3.52 11.49 1.45
CA GLU A 95 -3.47 12.92 1.71
C GLU A 95 -4.82 13.60 1.40
N GLN A 96 -5.53 13.17 0.34
CA GLN A 96 -6.86 13.65 0.03
C GLN A 96 -7.90 13.24 1.09
N GLU A 97 -7.76 12.03 1.64
CA GLU A 97 -8.66 11.53 2.69
C GLU A 97 -8.38 12.20 4.04
N ILE A 98 -7.12 12.37 4.43
CA ILE A 98 -6.72 13.15 5.61
C ILE A 98 -7.27 14.58 5.52
N ARG A 99 -7.19 15.22 4.35
CA ARG A 99 -7.78 16.56 4.15
C ARG A 99 -9.29 16.55 4.33
N SER A 100 -9.98 15.57 3.74
CA SER A 100 -11.44 15.46 3.88
C SER A 100 -11.84 15.26 5.33
N TRP A 101 -11.09 14.45 6.07
CA TRP A 101 -11.26 14.24 7.50
C TRP A 101 -11.00 15.52 8.32
N LEU A 102 -9.87 16.19 8.08
CA LEU A 102 -9.50 17.44 8.75
C LEU A 102 -10.50 18.56 8.46
N TYR A 103 -11.07 18.61 7.26
CA TYR A 103 -12.14 19.54 6.93
C TYR A 103 -13.36 19.32 7.84
N ARG A 104 -13.83 18.06 7.96
CA ARG A 104 -14.96 17.71 8.84
C ARG A 104 -14.68 18.00 10.31
N TRP A 105 -13.44 17.82 10.76
CA TRP A 105 -13.02 18.22 12.10
C TRP A 105 -13.06 19.75 12.26
N ALA A 106 -12.48 20.49 11.31
CA ALA A 106 -12.37 21.95 11.39
C ALA A 106 -13.73 22.66 11.29
N GLU A 107 -14.70 22.10 10.58
CA GLU A 107 -16.08 22.62 10.51
C GLU A 107 -16.80 22.60 11.87
N LYS A 108 -16.33 21.77 12.83
CA LYS A 108 -16.89 21.71 14.18
C LYS A 108 -16.27 22.75 15.12
N LEU A 109 -15.21 23.43 14.71
CA LEU A 109 -14.51 24.41 15.54
C LEU A 109 -15.17 25.78 15.48
N GLU A 110 -15.19 26.50 16.59
CA GLU A 110 -15.55 27.91 16.58
C GLU A 110 -14.52 28.74 15.79
N PRO A 111 -14.89 29.92 15.24
CA PRO A 111 -13.96 30.75 14.46
C PRO A 111 -12.67 31.10 15.22
N SER A 112 -12.76 31.38 16.52
CA SER A 112 -11.61 31.70 17.36
C SER A 112 -10.69 30.49 17.60
N GLU A 113 -11.26 29.28 17.67
CA GLU A 113 -10.50 28.03 17.81
C GLU A 113 -9.81 27.62 16.51
N TRP A 114 -10.45 27.90 15.36
CA TRP A 114 -9.83 27.76 14.06
C TRP A 114 -8.58 28.64 13.94
N THR A 115 -8.70 29.93 14.27
CA THR A 115 -7.56 30.87 14.26
C THR A 115 -6.41 30.36 15.13
N LYS A 116 -6.69 29.98 16.39
CA LYS A 116 -5.68 29.40 17.29
C LYS A 116 -5.04 28.12 16.73
N SER A 117 -5.81 27.32 16.00
CA SER A 117 -5.30 26.08 15.38
C SER A 117 -4.37 26.38 14.21
N VAL A 118 -4.70 27.38 13.39
CA VAL A 118 -3.82 27.86 12.31
C VAL A 118 -2.52 28.40 12.90
N GLU A 119 -2.60 29.25 13.93
CA GLU A 119 -1.44 29.84 14.61
C GLU A 119 -0.53 28.77 15.23
N ALA A 120 -1.10 27.73 15.83
CA ALA A 120 -0.34 26.65 16.44
C ALA A 120 0.27 25.67 15.42
N CYS A 121 -0.35 25.50 14.25
CA CYS A 121 0.09 24.51 13.26
C CYS A 121 1.03 25.10 12.21
N LEU A 122 0.96 26.40 11.93
CA LEU A 122 1.75 27.06 10.88
C LEU A 122 2.81 27.98 11.48
N SER A 123 4.00 28.05 10.87
CA SER A 123 4.99 29.06 11.26
C SER A 123 4.53 30.46 10.87
N GLU A 124 5.06 31.48 11.53
CA GLU A 124 4.73 32.88 11.28
C GLU A 124 4.93 33.26 9.81
N ASP A 125 6.06 32.88 9.19
CA ASP A 125 6.32 33.08 7.76
C ASP A 125 5.25 32.45 6.86
N ARG A 126 4.76 31.25 7.23
CA ARG A 126 3.72 30.54 6.49
C ARG A 126 2.38 31.25 6.65
N GLN A 127 2.06 31.75 7.83
CA GLN A 127 0.85 32.52 8.08
C GLN A 127 0.86 33.82 7.26
N ILE A 128 1.98 34.56 7.26
CA ILE A 128 2.13 35.78 6.44
C ILE A 128 1.94 35.47 4.96
N LYS A 129 2.56 34.40 4.45
CA LYS A 129 2.49 34.02 3.04
C LYS A 129 1.10 33.57 2.60
N LEU A 130 0.36 32.90 3.48
CA LEU A 130 -0.98 32.37 3.17
C LEU A 130 -2.11 33.37 3.46
N GLY A 131 -1.85 34.37 4.30
CA GLY A 131 -2.85 35.35 4.71
C GLY A 131 -4.02 34.71 5.47
N SER A 132 -5.24 35.22 5.24
CA SER A 132 -6.44 34.68 5.86
C SER A 132 -6.82 33.33 5.23
N LEU A 133 -6.36 32.24 5.87
CA LEU A 133 -6.64 30.89 5.43
C LEU A 133 -7.94 30.37 6.05
N ASN A 134 -8.96 30.16 5.22
CA ASN A 134 -10.21 29.54 5.69
C ASN A 134 -10.14 28.00 5.63
N ARG A 135 -11.03 27.33 6.37
CA ARG A 135 -11.07 25.86 6.52
C ARG A 135 -11.17 25.12 5.19
N ARG A 136 -12.00 25.63 4.26
CA ARG A 136 -12.21 25.05 2.93
C ARG A 136 -10.96 25.14 2.08
N GLN A 137 -10.27 26.27 2.10
CA GLN A 137 -9.00 26.46 1.41
C GLN A 137 -7.91 25.59 2.04
N ALA A 138 -7.80 25.60 3.36
CA ALA A 138 -6.81 24.83 4.11
C ALA A 138 -6.85 23.34 3.76
N PHE A 139 -8.04 22.75 3.65
CA PHE A 139 -8.21 21.31 3.47
C PHE A 139 -8.86 20.93 2.13
N SER A 140 -8.73 21.78 1.10
CA SER A 140 -9.19 21.45 -0.25
C SER A 140 -8.43 20.22 -0.79
N ARG A 141 -9.17 19.21 -1.29
CA ARG A 141 -8.56 17.98 -1.84
C ARG A 141 -7.59 18.25 -2.99
N ASN A 142 -7.85 19.29 -3.78
CA ASN A 142 -7.11 19.56 -5.02
C ASN A 142 -6.21 20.80 -4.93
N ASN A 143 -6.58 21.78 -4.11
CA ASN A 143 -5.96 23.11 -4.11
C ASN A 143 -5.56 23.58 -2.70
N SER A 144 -5.33 22.64 -1.78
CA SER A 144 -4.86 22.99 -0.43
C SER A 144 -3.44 23.55 -0.51
N PRO A 145 -3.17 24.71 0.12
CA PRO A 145 -1.83 25.28 0.16
C PRO A 145 -0.95 24.64 1.25
N LEU A 146 -1.49 23.67 2.01
CA LEU A 146 -0.82 23.02 3.14
C LEU A 146 -0.01 21.81 2.69
N TYR A 147 1.21 21.72 3.20
CA TYR A 147 2.07 20.55 3.04
C TYR A 147 1.63 19.41 3.96
N LEU A 148 1.98 18.17 3.61
CA LEU A 148 1.69 16.98 4.43
C LEU A 148 2.12 17.15 5.89
N ILE A 149 3.34 17.67 6.12
CA ILE A 149 3.87 17.93 7.47
C ILE A 149 3.01 18.93 8.27
N GLU A 150 2.35 19.88 7.60
CA GLU A 150 1.43 20.82 8.22
C GLU A 150 0.11 20.13 8.55
N LEU A 151 -0.41 19.26 7.66
CA LEU A 151 -1.56 18.41 7.94
C LEU A 151 -1.33 17.54 9.19
N LEU A 152 -0.11 17.03 9.41
CA LEU A 152 0.23 16.25 10.61
C LEU A 152 0.03 17.04 11.91
N LYS A 153 0.41 18.32 11.90
CA LYS A 153 0.22 19.19 13.06
C LYS A 153 -1.26 19.39 13.35
N PHE A 154 -2.09 19.54 12.32
CA PHE A 154 -3.54 19.61 12.48
C PHE A 154 -4.14 18.28 12.98
N VAL A 155 -3.69 17.13 12.49
CA VAL A 155 -4.12 15.83 13.01
C VAL A 155 -3.77 15.67 14.49
N ARG A 156 -2.56 16.07 14.91
CA ARG A 156 -2.21 16.07 16.34
C ARG A 156 -3.08 17.03 17.14
N ARG A 157 -3.36 18.21 16.60
CA ARG A 157 -4.20 19.23 17.23
C ARG A 157 -5.64 18.76 17.41
N SER A 158 -6.13 17.91 16.52
CA SER A 158 -7.47 17.34 16.60
C SER A 158 -7.70 16.37 17.76
N GLN A 159 -6.62 15.96 18.46
CA GLN A 159 -6.66 15.02 19.58
C GLN A 159 -7.30 13.66 19.24
N HIS A 160 -7.08 13.15 18.03
CA HIS A 160 -7.52 11.80 17.68
C HIS A 160 -6.95 10.76 18.67
N ASP A 161 -7.78 9.78 19.06
CA ASP A 161 -7.43 8.72 20.01
C ASP A 161 -6.18 7.91 19.65
N ARG A 162 -5.81 7.87 18.37
CA ARG A 162 -4.63 7.17 17.84
C ARG A 162 -3.50 8.13 17.43
N SER A 163 -3.50 9.37 17.94
CA SER A 163 -2.60 10.45 17.50
C SER A 163 -1.10 10.09 17.50
N THR A 164 -0.64 9.28 18.45
CA THR A 164 0.75 8.76 18.47
C THR A 164 1.01 7.81 17.31
N GLN A 165 0.17 6.78 17.14
CA GLN A 165 0.30 5.80 16.05
C GLN A 165 0.21 6.47 14.67
N ILE A 166 -0.73 7.42 14.53
CA ILE A 166 -0.89 8.22 13.33
C ILE A 166 0.37 9.06 13.05
N SER A 167 0.96 9.65 14.08
CA SER A 167 2.18 10.45 13.95
C SER A 167 3.37 9.61 13.51
N ASP A 168 3.55 8.43 14.08
CA ASP A 168 4.66 7.53 13.74
C ASP A 168 4.52 7.00 12.31
N ALA A 169 3.32 6.53 11.94
CA ALA A 169 3.03 6.07 10.59
C ALA A 169 3.19 7.19 9.54
N LEU A 170 2.71 8.40 9.83
CA LEU A 170 2.87 9.53 8.90
C LEU A 170 4.30 10.04 8.80
N ASN A 171 5.09 9.97 9.89
CA ASN A 171 6.52 10.27 9.83
C ASN A 171 7.24 9.26 8.93
N ALA A 172 6.91 7.96 9.03
CA ALA A 172 7.44 6.95 8.12
C ALA A 172 7.12 7.32 6.67
N VAL A 173 5.84 7.54 6.34
CA VAL A 173 5.40 7.95 4.99
C VAL A 173 6.09 9.22 4.48
N ASN A 174 6.34 10.21 5.34
CA ASN A 174 6.99 11.46 4.96
C ASN A 174 8.51 11.31 4.74
N ASN A 175 9.19 10.49 5.55
CA ASN A 175 10.64 10.27 5.45
C ASN A 175 11.02 9.55 4.15
N TYR A 176 10.22 8.57 3.72
CA TYR A 176 10.46 7.88 2.45
C TYR A 176 10.26 8.77 1.21
N ARG A 177 9.70 9.99 1.34
CA ARG A 177 9.73 11.00 0.27
C ARG A 177 11.13 11.57 0.04
N ILE A 178 11.92 11.69 1.10
CA ILE A 178 13.27 12.26 1.05
C ILE A 178 14.24 11.22 0.46
N ASP A 179 14.06 9.95 0.82
CA ASP A 179 14.87 8.83 0.31
C ASP A 179 14.48 8.32 -1.10
N ALA A 180 13.46 8.87 -1.74
CA ALA A 180 13.14 8.58 -3.15
C ALA A 180 14.29 8.87 -4.12
N HIS A 181 15.21 9.75 -3.70
CA HIS A 181 16.45 10.08 -4.40
C HIS A 181 17.66 9.23 -3.97
N ALA A 182 17.57 8.45 -2.89
CA ALA A 182 18.62 7.56 -2.40
C ALA A 182 18.45 6.12 -2.94
N LYS A 183 19.52 5.34 -2.92
CA LYS A 183 19.63 3.99 -3.51
C LYS A 183 18.66 2.98 -2.85
N ASP A 184 18.31 1.93 -3.58
CA ASP A 184 17.42 0.81 -3.24
C ASP A 184 16.88 0.75 -1.80
N MET A 185 15.55 0.82 -1.68
CA MET A 185 14.84 0.62 -0.42
C MET A 185 14.92 -0.86 -0.01
N PRO A 186 15.48 -1.19 1.18
CA PRO A 186 15.45 -2.55 1.70
C PRO A 186 14.02 -3.07 1.85
N GLU A 187 13.81 -4.36 1.63
CA GLU A 187 12.47 -4.96 1.69
C GLU A 187 11.81 -4.78 3.06
N VAL A 188 12.60 -4.77 4.14
CA VAL A 188 12.10 -4.52 5.51
C VAL A 188 11.55 -3.10 5.68
N ASP A 189 12.15 -2.12 5.01
CA ASP A 189 11.71 -0.72 5.07
C ASP A 189 10.49 -0.50 4.17
N TYR A 190 10.42 -1.20 3.03
CA TYR A 190 9.22 -1.26 2.20
C TYR A 190 8.03 -1.85 2.96
N GLN A 191 8.23 -2.95 3.68
CA GLN A 191 7.18 -3.59 4.47
C GLN A 191 6.67 -2.68 5.60
N ARG A 192 7.57 -2.03 6.35
CA ARG A 192 7.21 -1.03 7.37
C ARG A 192 6.40 0.13 6.79
N LEU A 193 6.75 0.57 5.59
CA LEU A 193 6.04 1.61 4.89
C LEU A 193 4.63 1.17 4.49
N VAL A 194 4.48 -0.05 3.98
CA VAL A 194 3.16 -0.64 3.66
C VAL A 194 2.29 -0.72 4.91
N GLU A 195 2.81 -1.24 6.02
CA GLU A 195 2.09 -1.32 7.30
C GLU A 195 1.67 0.06 7.82
N ALA A 196 2.53 1.07 7.67
CA ALA A 196 2.20 2.45 8.01
C ALA A 196 1.05 2.99 7.15
N PHE A 197 1.03 2.69 5.85
CA PHE A 197 -0.09 3.06 4.99
C PHE A 197 -1.36 2.33 5.38
N ASP A 198 -1.31 1.03 5.64
CA ASP A 198 -2.49 0.22 6.00
C ASP A 198 -3.14 0.77 7.28
N LEU A 199 -2.34 1.11 8.29
CA LEU A 199 -2.83 1.71 9.53
C LEU A 199 -3.50 3.07 9.29
N LEU A 200 -2.92 3.91 8.44
CA LEU A 200 -3.49 5.23 8.15
C LEU A 200 -4.74 5.12 7.30
N GLU A 201 -4.78 4.15 6.39
CA GLU A 201 -5.92 3.89 5.55
C GLU A 201 -7.10 3.36 6.38
N ASP A 202 -6.87 2.43 7.30
CA ASP A 202 -7.87 1.98 8.29
C ASP A 202 -8.49 3.14 9.09
N ILE A 203 -7.71 4.18 9.40
CA ILE A 203 -8.17 5.33 10.20
C ILE A 203 -8.93 6.36 9.35
N PHE A 204 -8.42 6.69 8.17
CA PHE A 204 -8.87 7.85 7.41
C PHE A 204 -9.70 7.53 6.17
N LEU A 205 -9.59 6.32 5.60
CA LEU A 205 -10.44 5.95 4.47
C LEU A 205 -11.83 5.56 4.98
N PRO A 206 -12.89 5.87 4.20
CA PRO A 206 -14.21 5.34 4.49
C PRO A 206 -14.18 3.80 4.43
N PRO A 207 -14.96 3.11 5.28
CA PRO A 207 -15.11 1.66 5.15
C PRO A 207 -15.63 1.32 3.74
N PRO A 208 -15.19 0.18 3.16
CA PRO A 208 -15.63 -0.27 1.84
C PRO A 208 -17.14 -0.52 1.76
#